data_AF-A0A3D1PEI1-F1
#
_entry.id   AF-A0A3D1PEI1-F1
#
_cell.length_a   1.000
_cell.length_b   1.000
_cell.length_c   1.000
_cell.angle_alpha   90.00
_cell.angle_beta   90.00
_cell.angle_gamma   90.00
#
_symmetry.space_group_name_H-M   'P 1'
#
loop_
_entity.id
_entity.type
_entity.pdbx_description
1 polymer ?
#
loop_
_entity_poly.entity_id
_entity_poly.type
_entity_poly.pdbx_seq_one_letter_code
_entity_poly.pdbx_strand_id
1 'polypeptide(L)'
;FSDFSAFFTELYAHFATAQPWFVYSEVLTALQYWQQLGIELGVLSNFDSRLYSVLQALELSHFFTSVTISTEVGAAKPNPQIFATGLEKHNCPPE
;
A
#
# COMPACT_ATOMS: atom_id res chain seq x y z
N PHE A 1 11.11 -6.03 29.34
CA PHE A 1 11.87 -5.68 28.13
C PHE A 1 12.81 -4.55 28.49
N SER A 2 14.12 -4.77 28.47
CA SER A 2 15.12 -3.81 28.96
C SER A 2 15.34 -2.62 28.03
N ASP A 3 15.01 -2.74 26.74
CA ASP A 3 14.93 -1.61 25.80
C ASP A 3 13.82 -1.84 24.78
N PHE A 4 12.63 -1.33 25.07
CA PHE A 4 11.48 -1.39 24.17
C PHE A 4 11.68 -0.52 22.92
N SER A 5 12.41 0.60 23.04
CA SER A 5 12.56 1.53 21.93
C SER A 5 13.44 0.93 20.84
N ALA A 6 14.58 0.34 21.22
CA ALA A 6 15.45 -0.33 20.27
C ALA A 6 14.73 -1.49 19.58
N PHE A 7 14.01 -2.32 20.35
CA PHE A 7 13.22 -3.42 19.80
C PHE A 7 12.14 -2.93 18.82
N PHE A 8 11.40 -1.87 19.18
CA PHE A 8 10.37 -1.30 18.31
C PHE A 8 10.97 -0.76 17.01
N THR A 9 12.10 -0.05 17.09
CA THR A 9 12.78 0.48 15.89
C THR A 9 13.21 -0.63 14.95
N GLU A 10 13.81 -1.71 15.47
CA GLU A 10 14.22 -2.86 14.66
C GLU A 10 13.01 -3.55 14.01
N LEU A 11 11.96 -3.80 14.80
CA LEU A 11 10.75 -4.43 14.31
C LEU A 11 10.07 -3.57 13.24
N TYR A 12 9.97 -2.26 13.47
CA TYR A 12 9.38 -1.32 12.53
C TYR A 12 10.12 -1.32 11.20
N ALA A 13 11.46 -1.33 11.23
CA ALA A 13 12.30 -1.42 10.05
C ALA A 13 12.14 -2.77 9.33
N HIS A 14 12.07 -3.88 10.06
CA HIS A 14 11.88 -5.21 9.48
C HIS A 14 10.59 -5.31 8.65
N PHE A 15 9.48 -4.76 9.16
CA PHE A 15 8.20 -4.73 8.44
C PHE A 15 8.16 -3.80 7.22
N ALA A 16 9.16 -2.95 7.03
CA ALA A 16 9.33 -2.15 5.82
C ALA A 16 10.06 -2.89 4.69
N THR A 17 10.59 -4.09 4.97
CA THR A 17 11.28 -4.94 3.97
C THR A 17 10.32 -5.95 3.36
N ALA A 18 10.77 -6.74 2.36
CA ALA A 18 10.01 -7.87 1.82
C ALA A 18 9.96 -9.10 2.76
N GLN A 19 10.86 -9.21 3.75
CA GLN A 19 11.09 -10.44 4.51
C GLN A 19 9.85 -10.99 5.25
N PRO A 20 9.02 -10.16 5.93
CA PRO A 20 7.86 -10.68 6.65
C PRO A 20 6.61 -10.82 5.77
N TRP A 21 6.72 -10.56 4.46
CA TRP A 21 5.60 -10.56 3.54
C TRP A 21 5.69 -11.72 2.56
N PHE A 22 4.52 -12.21 2.16
CA PHE A 22 4.40 -13.21 1.11
C PHE A 22 3.41 -12.70 0.06
N VAL A 23 3.82 -12.71 -1.20
CA VAL A 23 2.94 -12.40 -2.33
C VAL A 23 2.29 -13.70 -2.78
N TYR A 24 0.96 -13.76 -2.75
CA TYR A 24 0.25 -14.93 -3.25
C TYR A 24 0.52 -15.13 -4.75
N SER A 25 0.62 -16.39 -5.17
CA SER A 25 1.05 -16.78 -6.52
C SER A 25 0.22 -16.16 -7.64
N GLU A 26 -1.08 -15.95 -7.40
CA GLU A 26 -2.05 -15.43 -8.34
C GLU A 26 -2.03 -13.90 -8.48
N VAL A 27 -1.43 -13.19 -7.52
CA VAL A 27 -1.42 -11.71 -7.49
C VAL A 27 -0.71 -11.15 -8.71
N LEU A 28 0.48 -11.67 -9.04
CA LEU A 28 1.23 -11.19 -10.20
C LEU A 28 0.46 -11.39 -11.50
N THR A 29 -0.16 -12.57 -11.67
CA THR A 29 -0.98 -12.87 -12.84
C THR A 29 -2.15 -11.91 -12.97
N ALA A 30 -2.86 -11.60 -11.87
CA ALA A 30 -3.99 -10.68 -11.89
C ALA A 30 -3.56 -9.22 -12.19
N LEU A 31 -2.48 -8.74 -11.58
CA LEU A 31 -1.97 -7.39 -11.81
C LEU A 31 -1.50 -7.20 -13.26
N GLN A 32 -0.77 -8.18 -13.80
CA GLN A 32 -0.32 -8.17 -15.20
C GLN A 32 -1.51 -8.20 -16.16
N TYR A 33 -2.54 -9.01 -15.87
CA TYR A 33 -3.73 -9.09 -16.70
C TYR A 33 -4.44 -7.72 -16.81
N TRP A 34 -4.67 -7.02 -15.70
CA TRP A 34 -5.30 -5.70 -15.73
C TRP A 34 -4.43 -4.64 -16.40
N GLN A 35 -3.12 -4.67 -16.17
CA GLN A 35 -2.18 -3.78 -16.85
C GLN A 35 -2.20 -3.98 -18.38
N GLN A 36 -2.28 -5.23 -18.86
CA GLN A 36 -2.38 -5.53 -20.29
C GLN A 36 -3.68 -5.03 -20.92
N LEU A 37 -4.76 -4.92 -20.14
CA LEU A 37 -6.02 -4.32 -20.58
C LEU A 37 -6.00 -2.78 -20.55
N GLY A 38 -4.89 -2.16 -20.11
CA GLY A 38 -4.80 -0.71 -19.94
C GLY A 38 -5.62 -0.18 -18.78
N ILE A 39 -5.98 -1.04 -17.81
CA ILE A 39 -6.71 -0.64 -16.61
C ILE A 39 -5.70 -0.13 -15.58
N GLU A 40 -5.85 1.13 -15.17
CA GLU A 40 -5.06 1.71 -14.09
C GLU A 40 -5.48 1.15 -12.73
N LEU A 41 -4.51 0.90 -11.86
CA LEU A 41 -4.73 0.34 -10.53
C LEU A 41 -4.25 1.32 -9.46
N GLY A 42 -5.02 1.43 -8.38
CA GLY A 42 -4.67 2.19 -7.20
C GLY A 42 -4.71 1.33 -5.93
N VAL A 43 -3.85 1.64 -4.96
CA VAL A 43 -3.92 1.05 -3.61
C VAL A 43 -4.56 2.03 -2.66
N LEU A 44 -5.51 1.57 -1.86
CA LEU A 44 -6.07 2.32 -0.73
C LEU A 44 -6.06 1.44 0.52
N SER A 45 -5.27 1.82 1.54
CA SER A 45 -4.98 0.94 2.68
C SER A 45 -5.02 1.65 4.04
N ASN A 46 -5.51 0.92 5.06
CA ASN A 46 -5.35 1.32 6.45
C ASN A 46 -3.95 0.91 6.91
N PHE A 47 -2.94 1.63 6.44
CA PHE A 47 -1.53 1.37 6.66
C PHE A 47 -0.78 2.67 6.96
N ASP A 48 0.50 2.55 7.30
CA ASP A 48 1.44 3.66 7.42
C ASP A 48 2.41 3.76 6.23
N SER A 49 3.36 4.70 6.31
CA SER A 49 4.32 5.01 5.25
C SER A 49 5.20 3.83 4.81
N ARG A 50 5.30 2.77 5.62
CA ARG A 50 6.06 1.56 5.24
C ARG A 50 5.48 0.86 4.02
N LEU A 51 4.19 1.06 3.71
CA LEU A 51 3.56 0.42 2.55
C LEU A 51 4.30 0.73 1.24
N TYR A 52 4.81 1.95 1.08
CA TYR A 52 5.59 2.31 -0.11
C TYR A 52 6.85 1.45 -0.24
N SER A 53 7.63 1.31 0.84
CA SER A 53 8.82 0.47 0.88
C SER A 53 8.49 -1.01 0.67
N VAL A 54 7.38 -1.49 1.24
CA VAL A 54 6.92 -2.88 1.06
C VAL A 54 6.57 -3.14 -0.41
N LEU A 55 5.77 -2.28 -1.04
CA LEU A 55 5.43 -2.41 -2.47
C LEU A 55 6.67 -2.34 -3.36
N GLN A 56 7.65 -1.52 -3.02
CA GLN A 56 8.92 -1.45 -3.75
C GLN A 56 9.75 -2.72 -3.57
N ALA A 57 9.92 -3.19 -2.32
CA ALA A 57 10.72 -4.37 -2.00
C ALA A 57 10.12 -5.67 -2.54
N LEU A 58 8.80 -5.73 -2.72
CA LEU A 58 8.09 -6.83 -3.36
C LEU A 58 7.96 -6.67 -4.88
N GLU A 59 8.58 -5.64 -5.46
CA GLU A 59 8.51 -5.33 -6.88
C GLU A 59 7.07 -5.15 -7.40
N LEU A 60 6.14 -4.70 -6.55
CA LEU A 60 4.72 -4.48 -6.92
C LEU A 60 4.40 -3.02 -7.22
N SER A 61 5.25 -2.08 -6.79
CA SER A 61 5.01 -0.64 -6.90
C SER A 61 4.68 -0.17 -8.33
N HIS A 62 5.27 -0.80 -9.34
CA HIS A 62 5.10 -0.41 -10.75
C HIS A 62 3.73 -0.77 -11.35
N PHE A 63 2.92 -1.57 -10.66
CA PHE A 63 1.55 -1.88 -11.10
C PHE A 63 0.54 -0.81 -10.73
N PHE A 64 0.86 0.08 -9.78
CA PHE A 64 -0.10 1.02 -9.20
C PHE A 64 0.24 2.46 -9.58
N THR A 65 -0.71 3.20 -10.15
CA THR A 65 -0.56 4.62 -10.50
C THR A 65 -0.74 5.53 -9.29
N SER A 66 -1.44 5.06 -8.25
CA SER A 66 -1.61 5.77 -6.99
C SER A 66 -1.59 4.81 -5.79
N VAL A 67 -1.15 5.34 -4.64
CA VAL A 67 -1.19 4.66 -3.34
C VAL A 67 -1.68 5.66 -2.31
N THR A 68 -2.73 5.33 -1.56
CA THR A 68 -3.33 6.18 -0.52
C THR A 68 -3.36 5.42 0.79
N ILE A 69 -2.73 5.98 1.83
CA ILE A 69 -2.65 5.37 3.15
C ILE A 69 -3.34 6.20 4.22
N SER A 70 -3.98 5.54 5.19
CA SER A 70 -4.78 6.21 6.22
C SER A 70 -3.99 7.22 7.06
N THR A 71 -2.70 6.98 7.30
CA THR A 71 -1.87 7.92 8.08
C THR A 71 -1.57 9.23 7.35
N GLU A 72 -1.53 9.21 6.02
CA GLU A 72 -1.37 10.43 5.21
C GLU A 72 -2.69 11.22 5.14
N VAL A 73 -3.81 10.51 5.01
CA VAL A 73 -5.14 11.15 4.92
C VAL A 73 -5.63 11.65 6.28
N GLY A 74 -5.17 11.05 7.39
CA GLY A 74 -5.71 11.29 8.73
C GLY A 74 -7.07 10.62 8.96
N ALA A 75 -7.51 9.76 8.04
CA ALA A 75 -8.75 9.01 8.11
C ALA A 75 -8.52 7.58 7.60
N ALA A 76 -9.05 6.59 8.32
CA ALA A 76 -8.97 5.18 7.95
C ALA A 76 -10.32 4.68 7.43
N LYS A 77 -10.31 3.68 6.54
CA LYS A 77 -11.52 2.94 6.17
C LYS A 77 -12.21 2.43 7.46
N PRO A 78 -13.54 2.52 7.56
CA PRO A 78 -14.48 2.87 6.50
C PRO A 78 -14.86 4.36 6.40
N ASN A 79 -14.09 5.29 7.00
CA ASN A 79 -14.40 6.72 6.91
C ASN A 79 -14.42 7.19 5.44
N PRO A 80 -15.47 7.89 4.96
CA PRO A 80 -15.59 8.30 3.56
C PRO A 80 -14.42 9.16 3.04
N GLN A 81 -13.75 9.92 3.91
CA GLN A 81 -12.65 10.80 3.54
C GLN A 81 -11.50 10.05 2.84
N ILE A 82 -11.15 8.83 3.28
CA ILE A 82 -10.06 8.06 2.63
C ILE A 82 -10.43 7.66 1.21
N PHE A 83 -11.70 7.40 0.94
CA PHE A 83 -12.18 7.06 -0.40
C PHE A 83 -12.15 8.29 -1.31
N ALA A 84 -12.63 9.44 -0.83
CA ALA A 84 -12.58 10.69 -1.56
C ALA A 84 -11.14 11.10 -1.91
N THR A 85 -10.22 11.06 -0.95
CA THR A 85 -8.79 11.35 -1.19
C THR A 85 -8.14 10.31 -2.10
N GLY A 86 -8.53 9.04 -1.99
CA GLY A 86 -8.06 7.99 -2.89
C GLY A 86 -8.44 8.23 -4.35
N LEU A 87 -9.72 8.57 -4.58
CA LEU A 87 -10.26 8.90 -5.90
C LEU A 87 -9.58 10.13 -6.50
N GLU A 88 -9.41 11.21 -5.71
CA GLU A 88 -8.71 12.42 -6.13
C GLU A 88 -7.25 12.12 -6.50
N LYS A 89 -6.51 11.38 -5.66
CA LYS A 89 -5.11 11.01 -5.92
C LYS A 89 -4.97 10.11 -7.16
N HIS A 90 -5.97 9.29 -7.44
CA HIS A 90 -6.03 8.42 -8.62
C HIS A 90 -6.64 9.12 -9.86
N ASN A 91 -7.04 10.39 -9.75
CA ASN A 91 -7.72 11.14 -10.81
C ASN A 91 -8.95 10.40 -11.39
N CYS A 92 -9.72 9.77 -10.51
CA CYS A 92 -10.89 8.96 -10.85
C CYS A 92 -12.16 9.55 -10.22
N PRO A 93 -13.25 9.78 -10.98
CA PRO A 93 -14.49 10.31 -10.42
C PRO A 93 -15.23 9.26 -9.55
N PRO A 94 -15.95 9.69 -8.50
CA PRO A 94 -16.94 8.84 -7.86
C PRO A 94 -18.16 8.68 -8.79
N GLU A 95 -18.43 7.46 -9.24
CA GLU A 95 -19.66 7.10 -9.97
C GLU A 95 -20.80 6.71 -9.03
#